data_AF-A0A0D8J975-F1
#
_entry.id   AF-A0A0D8J975-F1
#
_cell.length_a   1.000
_cell.length_b   1.000
_cell.length_c   1.000
_cell.angle_alpha   90.00
_cell.angle_beta   90.00
_cell.angle_gamma   90.00
#
_symmetry.space_group_name_H-M   'P 1'
#
loop_
_entity.id
_entity.type
_entity.pdbx_description
1 polymer ?
#
loop_
_entity_poly.entity_id
_entity_poly.type
_entity_poly.pdbx_seq_one_letter_code
_entity_poly.pdbx_strand_id
1 'polypeptide(L)' 'MQENENRNIEEATARVKKRLPLEKIRSIPKYKHLTSDGYEKLMKDSETIALLILKAFMLKK' A
#
# COMPACT_ATOMS: atom_id res chain seq x y z
N MET A 1 7.96 -8.95 19.21
CA MET A 1 8.35 -9.20 17.80
C MET A 1 7.35 -8.60 16.80
N GLN A 2 6.04 -8.78 16.96
CA GLN A 2 5.02 -8.19 16.06
C GLN A 2 5.05 -6.66 15.93
N GLU A 3 5.35 -5.91 16.99
CA GLU A 3 5.39 -4.44 16.92
C GLU A 3 6.48 -3.91 15.97
N ASN A 4 7.62 -4.61 15.88
CA ASN A 4 8.69 -4.22 14.95
C ASN A 4 8.32 -4.51 13.50
N GLU A 5 7.57 -5.58 13.24
CA GLU A 5 7.07 -5.89 11.90
C GLU A 5 6.02 -4.88 11.45
N ASN A 6 5.08 -4.52 12.33
CA ASN A 6 4.08 -3.49 12.06
C ASN A 6 4.72 -2.13 11.78
N ARG A 7 5.75 -1.72 12.55
CA ARG A 7 6.51 -0.49 12.28
C ARG A 7 7.19 -0.52 10.91
N ASN A 8 7.74 -1.66 10.51
CA ASN A 8 8.41 -1.80 9.21
C ASN A 8 7.41 -1.73 8.04
N ILE A 9 6.21 -2.30 8.20
CA ILE A 9 5.13 -2.22 7.22
C ILE A 9 4.63 -0.77 7.09
N GLU A 10 4.36 -0.09 8.20
CA GLU A 10 3.93 1.32 8.19
C GLU A 10 4.97 2.24 7.54
N GLU A 11 6.26 2.04 7.83
CA GLU A 11 7.35 2.77 7.17
C GLU A 11 7.41 2.46 5.67
N ALA A 12 7.22 1.21 5.25
CA ALA A 12 7.18 0.84 3.86
C ALA A 12 6.00 1.52 3.13
N THR A 13 4.83 1.52 3.75
CA THR A 13 3.64 2.20 3.23
C THR A 13 3.84 3.71 3.17
N ALA A 14 4.48 4.32 4.17
CA ALA A 14 4.84 5.74 4.14
C ALA A 14 5.79 6.08 2.97
N ARG A 15 6.78 5.22 2.68
CA ARG A 15 7.67 5.38 1.52
C ARG A 15 6.90 5.32 0.20
N VAL A 16 5.92 4.43 0.09
CA VAL A 16 5.05 4.32 -1.11
C VAL A 16 4.19 5.58 -1.26
N LYS A 17 3.52 6.01 -0.18
CA LYS A 17 2.71 7.24 -0.18
C LYS A 17 3.53 8.48 -0.58
N LYS A 18 4.80 8.57 -0.17
CA LYS A 18 5.71 9.65 -0.58
C LYS A 18 6.01 9.65 -2.08
N ARG A 19 6.10 8.47 -2.71
CA ARG A 19 6.40 8.32 -4.15
C ARG A 19 5.16 8.42 -5.05
N LEU A 20 4.01 8.04 -4.50
CA LEU A 20 2.71 7.99 -5.14
C LEU A 20 1.67 8.76 -4.31
N PRO A 21 1.81 10.10 -4.19
CA PRO A 21 0.81 10.90 -3.52
C PRO A 21 -0.52 10.87 -4.27
N LEU A 22 -1.61 11.16 -3.56
CA LEU A 22 -2.98 11.19 -4.11
C LEU A 22 -3.08 11.99 -5.42
N GLU A 23 -2.45 13.16 -5.48
CA GLU A 23 -2.45 14.02 -6.67
C GLU A 23 -1.86 13.33 -7.89
N LYS A 24 -0.77 12.58 -7.69
CA LYS A 24 -0.10 11.82 -8.74
C LYS A 24 -0.91 10.60 -9.16
N ILE A 25 -1.69 10.02 -8.26
CA ILE A 25 -2.63 8.95 -8.62
C ILE A 25 -3.80 9.52 -9.42
N ARG A 26 -4.31 10.69 -9.05
CA ARG A 26 -5.40 11.38 -9.77
C ARG A 26 -5.02 11.81 -11.19
N SER A 27 -3.73 11.91 -11.53
CA SER A 27 -3.31 12.14 -12.92
C SER A 27 -3.60 10.94 -13.83
N ILE A 28 -3.84 9.76 -13.26
CA ILE A 28 -4.26 8.57 -14.00
C ILE A 28 -5.77 8.65 -14.23
N PRO A 29 -6.26 8.58 -15.49
CA PRO A 29 -7.68 8.74 -15.81
C PRO A 29 -8.63 7.86 -14.98
N LYS A 30 -8.22 6.62 -14.71
CA LYS A 30 -8.96 5.65 -13.88
C LYS A 30 -9.22 6.12 -12.44
N TYR A 31 -8.31 6.93 -11.89
CA TYR A 31 -8.34 7.37 -10.49
C TYR A 31 -8.57 8.88 -10.36
N LYS A 32 -8.97 9.56 -11.44
CA LYS A 32 -9.16 11.01 -11.49
C LYS A 32 -10.09 11.55 -10.38
N HIS A 33 -11.11 10.77 -10.04
CA HIS A 33 -12.12 11.12 -9.03
C HIS A 33 -11.89 10.44 -7.67
N LEU A 34 -10.70 9.87 -7.44
CA LEU A 34 -10.39 9.16 -6.20
C LEU A 34 -10.43 10.14 -5.02
N THR A 35 -11.26 9.84 -4.02
CA THR A 35 -11.33 10.60 -2.76
C THR A 35 -10.12 10.30 -1.88
N SER A 36 -9.88 11.14 -0.86
CA SER A 36 -8.81 10.88 0.11
C SER A 36 -9.01 9.54 0.82
N ASP A 37 -10.24 9.24 1.23
CA ASP A 37 -10.59 7.97 1.87
C ASP A 37 -10.41 6.78 0.92
N GLY A 38 -10.78 6.96 -0.36
CA GLY A 38 -10.57 5.93 -1.39
C GLY A 38 -9.10 5.63 -1.61
N TYR A 39 -8.23 6.63 -1.53
CA TYR A 39 -6.78 6.46 -1.62
C TYR A 39 -6.19 5.76 -0.41
N GLU A 40 -6.61 6.12 0.80
CA GLU A 40 -6.18 5.43 2.02
C GLU A 40 -6.58 3.95 1.97
N LYS A 41 -7.82 3.67 1.53
CA LYS A 41 -8.29 2.30 1.32
C LYS A 41 -7.45 1.57 0.26
N LEU A 42 -7.20 2.21 -0.88
CA LEU A 42 -6.37 1.65 -1.96
C LEU A 42 -4.96 1.28 -1.46
N MET A 43 -4.35 2.13 -0.64
CA MET A 43 -3.02 1.87 -0.08
C MET A 43 -3.04 0.68 0.88
N LYS A 44 -4.04 0.58 1.77
CA LYS A 44 -4.20 -0.57 2.68
C LYS A 44 -4.50 -1.88 1.95
N ASP A 45 -5.35 -1.84 0.93
CA ASP A 45 -5.67 -3.01 0.11
C ASP A 45 -4.41 -3.48 -0.63
N SER A 46 -3.63 -2.53 -1.18
CA SER A 46 -2.36 -2.83 -1.86
C SER A 46 -1.32 -3.43 -0.91
N GLU A 47 -1.21 -2.90 0.32
CA GLU A 47 -0.35 -3.44 1.38
C GLU A 47 -0.75 -4.90 1.70
N THR A 48 -2.05 -5.15 1.89
CA THR A 48 -2.59 -6.48 2.18
C THR A 48 -2.28 -7.47 1.07
N ILE A 49 -2.51 -7.09 -0.19
CA ILE A 49 -2.21 -7.94 -1.36
C ILE A 49 -0.72 -8.23 -1.46
N ALA A 50 0.14 -7.23 -1.26
CA ALA A 50 1.60 -7.42 -1.30
C ALA A 50 2.07 -8.41 -0.22
N LEU A 51 1.52 -8.31 0.99
CA LEU A 51 1.80 -9.25 2.07
C LEU A 51 1.30 -10.66 1.77
N LEU A 52 0.11 -10.80 1.17
CA LEU A 52 -0.43 -12.10 0.74
C LEU A 52 0.45 -12.74 -0.34
N ILE A 53 0.89 -11.97 -1.32
CA ILE A 53 1.82 -12.42 -2.36
C ILE A 53 3.14 -12.87 -1.72
N LEU A 54 3.72 -12.04 -0.84
CA LEU A 54 4.97 -12.38 -0.16
C LEU A 54 4.84 -13.66 0.67
N LYS A 55 3.76 -13.82 1.43
CA LYS A 55 3.46 -15.05 2.17
C LYS A 55 3.34 -16.25 1.23
N ALA A 56 2.63 -16.11 0.12
CA ALA A 56 2.47 -17.18 -0.86
C ALA A 56 3.81 -17.61 -1.48
N PHE A 57 4.72 -16.68 -1.75
CA PHE A 57 6.08 -17.00 -2.22
C PHE A 57 6.94 -17.64 -1.14
N MET A 58 6.84 -17.18 0.12
CA MET A 58 7.59 -17.75 1.25
C MET A 58 7.10 -19.15 1.62
N LEU A 59 5.79 -19.43 1.51
CA LEU A 59 5.17 -20.74 1.77
C LEU A 59 5.45 -21.79 0.69
N LYS A 60 5.92 -21.37 -0.49
CA LYS A 60 6.22 -22.27 -1.61
C LYS A 60 7.62 -22.89 -1.55
N LYS A 61 8.36 -22.66 -0.46
CA LYS A 61 9.73 -23.11 -0.22
C LYS A 61 9.75 -24.08 0.96
#